data_AF-A0A3A0BLH5-F1
#
_entry.id   AF-A0A3A0BLH5-F1
#
_cell.length_a   1.000
_cell.length_b   1.000
_cell.length_c   1.000
_cell.angle_alpha   90.00
_cell.angle_beta   90.00
_cell.angle_gamma   90.00
#
_symmetry.space_group_name_H-M   'P 1'
#
loop_
_entity.id
_entity.type
_entity.pdbx_description
1 polymer ?
#
loop_
_entity_poly.entity_id
_entity_poly.type
_entity_poly.pdbx_seq_one_letter_code
_entity_poly.pdbx_strand_id
1 'polypeptide(L)' 'MNGKTHVVGVWMAFGALVGSLIGAVIGILSDDWSWIAYGIPIGVAVGFGIGAAKALGVHAKNDKNATDNKN' A
#
# COMPACT_ATOMS: atom_id res chain seq x y z
N MET A 1 -1.16 9.57 18.70
CA MET A 1 -1.29 8.53 17.65
C MET A 1 0.07 7.87 17.46
N ASN A 2 0.15 6.54 17.54
CA ASN A 2 1.41 5.81 17.44
C ASN A 2 1.94 5.83 16.00
N GLY A 3 3.24 6.01 15.78
CA GLY A 3 3.82 6.17 14.43
C GLY A 3 3.47 5.04 13.44
N LYS A 4 3.24 3.82 13.95
CA LYS A 4 2.86 2.64 13.15
C LYS A 4 1.46 2.76 12.55
N THR A 5 0.49 3.27 13.30
CA THR A 5 -0.87 3.52 12.79
C THR A 5 -0.90 4.62 11.72
N HIS A 6 0.04 5.57 11.76
CA HIS A 6 0.14 6.61 10.75
C HIS A 6 0.65 6.06 9.41
N VAL A 7 1.64 5.15 9.44
CA VAL A 7 2.16 4.48 8.24
C VAL A 7 1.08 3.64 7.55
N VAL A 8 0.26 2.91 8.31
CA VAL A 8 -0.84 2.12 7.75
C VAL A 8 -1.89 3.02 7.10
N GLY A 9 -2.26 4.13 7.76
CA GLY A 9 -3.22 5.10 7.22
C GLY A 9 -2.75 5.74 5.92
N VAL A 10 -1.48 6.15 5.83
CA VAL A 10 -0.89 6.72 4.61
C VAL A 10 -0.92 5.70 3.47
N TRP A 11 -0.59 4.45 3.75
CA TRP A 11 -0.61 3.38 2.75
C TRP A 11 -2.03 3.01 2.29
N MET A 12 -3.02 3.00 3.19
CA MET A 12 -4.43 2.84 2.82
C MET A 12 -4.90 3.96 1.90
N ALA A 13 -4.59 5.22 2.22
CA ALA A 13 -4.97 6.36 1.40
C ALA A 13 -4.33 6.29 0.00
N PHE A 14 -3.04 5.92 -0.06
CA PHE A 14 -2.33 5.75 -1.32
C PHE A 14 -2.90 4.58 -2.13
N GLY A 15 -3.19 3.46 -1.48
CA GLY A 15 -3.83 2.31 -2.08
C GLY A 15 -5.20 2.64 -2.67
N ALA A 16 -6.05 3.38 -1.94
CA ALA A 16 -7.35 3.83 -2.43
C ALA A 16 -7.23 4.68 -3.70
N LEU A 17 -6.26 5.60 -3.73
CA LEU A 17 -6.04 6.51 -4.85
C LEU A 17 -5.56 5.74 -6.10
N VAL A 18 -4.61 4.83 -5.92
CA VAL A 18 -4.12 3.94 -7.00
C VAL A 18 -5.21 2.98 -7.47
N GLY A 19 -5.95 2.37 -6.56
CA GLY A 19 -7.04 1.46 -6.89
C GLY A 19 -8.19 2.16 -7.63
N SER A 20 -8.54 3.38 -7.23
CA SER A 20 -9.50 4.22 -7.95
C SER A 20 -9.03 4.52 -9.37
N LEU A 21 -7.75 4.84 -9.56
CA LEU A 21 -7.19 5.14 -10.87
C LEU A 21 -7.21 3.90 -11.78
N ILE A 22 -6.78 2.75 -11.26
CA ILE A 22 -6.80 1.48 -11.99
C ILE A 22 -8.25 1.08 -12.33
N GLY A 23 -9.16 1.16 -11.37
CA GLY A 23 -10.59 0.86 -11.60
C GLY A 23 -11.21 1.77 -12.65
N ALA A 24 -10.84 3.06 -12.67
CA ALA A 24 -11.29 4.00 -13.69
C ALA A 24 -10.73 3.65 -15.08
N VAL A 25 -9.43 3.36 -15.19
CA VAL A 25 -8.79 2.97 -16.45
C VAL A 25 -9.43 1.69 -17.00
N ILE A 26 -9.59 0.66 -16.17
CA ILE A 26 -10.21 -0.61 -16.58
C ILE A 26 -11.69 -0.39 -16.97
N GLY A 27 -12.43 0.41 -16.20
CA GLY A 27 -13.83 0.69 -16.49
C GLY A 27 -14.03 1.42 -17.82
N ILE A 28 -13.16 2.38 -18.14
CA ILE A 28 -13.16 3.08 -19.44
C ILE A 28 -12.80 2.11 -20.58
N LEU A 29 -11.78 1.26 -20.39
CA LEU A 29 -11.34 0.30 -21.41
C LEU A 29 -12.35 -0.83 -21.65
N SER A 30 -13.11 -1.20 -20.64
CA SER A 30 -14.05 -2.34 -20.68
C SER A 30 -15.50 -1.92 -20.91
N ASP A 31 -15.78 -0.61 -21.02
CA ASP A 31 -17.12 -0.02 -21.04
C ASP A 31 -18.01 -0.46 -19.84
N ASP A 32 -17.38 -0.86 -18.74
CA ASP A 32 -18.05 -1.35 -17.52
C ASP A 32 -17.67 -0.48 -16.33
N TRP A 33 -18.57 0.43 -15.99
CA TRP A 33 -18.42 1.35 -14.87
C TRP A 33 -18.39 0.67 -13.49
N SER A 34 -18.76 -0.61 -13.39
CA SER A 34 -18.68 -1.37 -12.15
C SER A 34 -17.25 -1.47 -11.64
N TRP A 35 -16.26 -1.48 -12.56
CA TRP A 35 -14.84 -1.53 -12.20
C TRP A 35 -14.36 -0.32 -11.39
N ILE A 36 -15.00 0.84 -11.54
CA ILE A 36 -14.68 2.02 -10.74
C ILE A 36 -15.11 1.84 -9.28
N ALA A 37 -16.25 1.16 -9.06
CA ALA A 37 -16.77 0.84 -7.74
C ALA A 37 -15.92 -0.22 -7.03
N TYR A 38 -15.33 -1.16 -7.79
CA TYR A 38 -14.43 -2.19 -7.23
C TYR A 38 -13.00 -1.70 -7.03
N GLY A 39 -12.54 -0.72 -7.83
CA GLY A 39 -11.16 -0.23 -7.77
C GLY A 39 -10.77 0.33 -6.40
N ILE A 40 -11.65 1.11 -5.77
CA ILE A 40 -11.41 1.70 -4.44
C ILE A 40 -11.24 0.63 -3.35
N PRO A 41 -12.19 -0.30 -3.13
CA PRO A 41 -12.04 -1.32 -2.10
C PRO A 41 -10.83 -2.24 -2.34
N ILE A 42 -10.52 -2.59 -3.60
CA ILE A 42 -9.31 -3.36 -3.94
C ILE A 42 -8.05 -2.57 -3.56
N GLY A 43 -7.99 -1.29 -3.95
CA GLY A 43 -6.90 -0.39 -3.63
C GLY A 43 -6.66 -0.23 -2.13
N VAL A 44 -7.73 -0.03 -1.36
CA VAL A 44 -7.67 0.08 0.11
C VAL A 44 -7.14 -1.21 0.73
N ALA A 45 -7.60 -2.38 0.27
CA ALA A 45 -7.15 -3.67 0.77
C ALA A 45 -5.65 -3.90 0.50
N VAL A 46 -5.18 -3.58 -0.71
CA VAL A 46 -3.75 -3.66 -1.08
C VAL A 46 -2.92 -2.67 -0.26
N GLY A 47 -3.38 -1.42 -0.16
CA GLY A 47 -2.72 -0.39 0.64
C GLY A 47 -2.61 -0.80 2.11
N PHE A 48 -3.68 -1.33 2.70
CA PHE A 48 -3.65 -1.85 4.06
C PHE A 48 -2.68 -3.02 4.20
N GLY A 49 -2.67 -3.97 3.27
CA GLY A 49 -1.74 -5.11 3.30
C GLY A 49 -0.28 -4.66 3.32
N ILE A 50 0.09 -3.69 2.47
CA ILE A 50 1.46 -3.16 2.41
C ILE A 50 1.78 -2.31 3.65
N GLY A 51 0.84 -1.46 4.08
CA GLY A 51 0.99 -0.66 5.29
C GLY A 51 1.15 -1.52 6.54
N ALA A 52 0.36 -2.58 6.66
CA ALA A 52 0.44 -3.56 7.73
C ALA A 52 1.73 -4.37 7.66
N ALA A 53 2.17 -4.81 6.47
CA ALA A 53 3.45 -5.49 6.29
C ALA A 53 4.64 -4.61 6.71
N LYS A 54 4.60 -3.30 6.38
CA LYS A 54 5.60 -2.33 6.86
C LYS A 54 5.54 -2.09 8.36
N ALA A 55 4.33 -2.00 8.93
CA ALA A 55 4.14 -1.69 10.34
C ALA A 55 4.41 -2.88 11.29
N LEU A 56 4.12 -4.10 10.82
CA LEU A 56 4.34 -5.36 11.54
C LEU A 56 5.73 -5.95 11.31
N GLY A 57 6.55 -5.32 10.47
CA GLY A 57 7.95 -5.69 10.33
C GLY A 57 8.18 -6.92 9.45
N VAL A 58 7.56 -6.97 8.25
CA VAL A 58 8.24 -7.62 7.11
C VAL A 58 9.40 -6.71 6.69
N HIS A 59 10.33 -6.52 7.63
CA HIS A 59 11.71 -6.24 7.30
C HIS A 59 12.20 -7.54 6.66
N ALA A 60 12.18 -7.60 5.33
CA ALA A 60 13.31 -8.23 4.67
C ALA A 60 14.52 -7.51 5.28
N LYS A 61 15.22 -8.21 6.19
CA LYS A 61 16.42 -7.73 6.84
C LYS A 61 17.33 -7.23 5.73
N ASN A 62 17.42 -5.91 5.58
CA ASN A 62 18.61 -5.32 5.01
C ASN A 62 19.60 -5.28 6.16
N ASP A 63 20.25 -6.42 6.39
CA ASP A 63 21.43 -6.56 7.23
C ASP A 63 22.54 -5.65 6.64
N LYS A 64 22.46 -4.34 6.88
CA LYS A 64 23.55 -3.38 6.63
C LYS A 64 24.21 -2.95 7.94
N ASN A 65 24.24 -3.85 8.93
CA ASN A 65 24.94 -3.61 10.18
C ASN A 65 26.27 -4.40 10.21
N ALA A 66 27.10 -4.21 9.18
CA ALA A 66 28.41 -4.87 9.06
C ALA A 66 29.53 -3.92 8.61
N THR A 67 29.40 -2.61 8.83
CA THR A 67 30.49 -1.65 8.59
C THR A 67 30.54 -0.55 9.65
N ASP A 68 30.23 -0.88 10.90
CA ASP A 68 30.59 -0.04 12.05
C ASP A 68 31.01 -0.95 13.20
N ASN A 69 32.19 -1.56 13.07
CA ASN A 69 33.06 -1.93 14.19
C ASN A 69 34.29 -2.67 13.62
N LYS A 70 35.31 -1.91 13.24
CA LYS A 70 36.71 -2.32 13.39
C LYS A 70 37.54 -1.03 13.41
N ASN A 71 37.64 -0.51 14.63
CA ASN A 71 38.85 0.02 15.26
C ASN A 71 39.94 0.56 14.33
#